data_AF-A0A7V9LF63-F1
#
_entry.id   AF-A0A7V9LF63-F1
#
_cell.length_a   1.000
_cell.length_b   1.000
_cell.length_c   1.000
_cell.angle_alpha   90.00
_cell.angle_beta   90.00
_cell.angle_gamma   90.00
#
_symmetry.space_group_name_H-M   'P 1'
#
loop_
_entity.id
_entity.type
_entity.pdbx_description
1 polymer ?
#
loop_
_entity_poly.entity_id
_entity_poly.type
_entity_poly.pdbx_seq_one_letter_code
_entity_poly.pdbx_strand_id
1 'polypeptide(L)'
;PKWNTISISGYHIREKGCSAVQEVAFTLANAIAYVDGGIAAGLDVNRFGKRLAFFFNGHNNVFQEIAKFRAVRRMWAGIMKERFGATEEKAQMIRFHTQTGGVTLQAQQPEVNIIRVALQGFAAVAGGTQSLHTNGFDEALALPTERSARIALRTQQVLAHESGVADTVDPFAGSYFIESLTDEIEERSWELMGKVEDMGGSTEALDFMQREIEESASSYHERYRTGQDIIVGVNKYETEVVDDVDILKVDPAAEARQLKRLAAFKEARDQKALDAKLESLRDVARGEGNLLPPIKEALAADGSIGDVCNAMRDVFGEYKGGAFF
;
A
#
# COMPACT_ATOMS: atom_id res chain seq x y z
N PRO A 1 -9.22 11.45 17.77
CA PRO A 1 -7.75 11.65 17.67
C PRO A 1 -6.92 10.37 17.46
N LYS A 2 -7.42 9.15 17.72
CA LYS A 2 -6.62 7.90 17.59
C LYS A 2 -6.60 7.28 16.18
N TRP A 3 -7.25 7.90 15.20
CA TRP A 3 -7.36 7.40 13.84
C TRP A 3 -6.10 7.76 13.02
N ASN A 4 -5.53 6.81 12.27
CA ASN A 4 -4.50 7.11 11.27
C ASN A 4 -5.21 7.64 10.02
N THR A 5 -4.91 8.87 9.62
CA THR A 5 -5.73 9.61 8.64
C THR A 5 -5.46 9.23 7.20
N ILE A 6 -4.29 8.64 6.94
CA ILE A 6 -3.87 8.18 5.62
C ILE A 6 -2.87 7.04 5.79
N SER A 7 -2.87 6.13 4.81
CA SER A 7 -1.83 5.11 4.62
C SER A 7 -1.09 5.43 3.33
N ILE A 8 0.06 6.11 3.44
CA ILE A 8 0.87 6.51 2.29
C ILE A 8 1.61 5.27 1.79
N SER A 9 1.26 4.84 0.58
CA SER A 9 1.43 3.45 0.19
C SER A 9 2.44 3.30 -0.95
N GLY A 10 3.48 2.50 -0.69
CA GLY A 10 4.43 1.99 -1.68
C GLY A 10 4.07 0.59 -2.19
N TYR A 11 3.25 -0.15 -1.44
CA TYR A 11 2.85 -1.53 -1.79
C TYR A 11 2.41 -1.67 -3.25
N HIS A 12 1.42 -0.89 -3.67
CA HIS A 12 0.88 -0.96 -5.03
C HIS A 12 1.85 -0.46 -6.10
N ILE A 13 2.85 0.36 -5.75
CA ILE A 13 3.91 0.79 -6.66
C ILE A 13 4.85 -0.39 -6.92
N ARG A 14 5.23 -1.12 -5.86
CA ARG A 14 6.09 -2.31 -5.93
C ARG A 14 5.40 -3.48 -6.63
N GLU A 15 4.11 -3.68 -6.40
CA GLU A 15 3.31 -4.70 -7.10
C GLU A 15 3.22 -4.45 -8.61
N LYS A 16 3.34 -3.20 -9.07
CA LYS A 16 3.42 -2.87 -10.51
C LYS A 16 4.79 -3.19 -11.13
N GLY A 17 5.80 -3.58 -10.34
CA GLY A 17 7.11 -3.99 -10.84
C GLY A 17 8.25 -2.99 -10.60
N CYS A 18 8.05 -2.00 -9.72
CA CYS A 18 9.13 -1.07 -9.38
C CYS A 18 10.22 -1.72 -8.50
N SER A 19 11.42 -1.15 -8.48
CA SER A 19 12.52 -1.53 -7.58
C SER A 19 12.28 -1.09 -6.12
N ALA A 20 13.04 -1.62 -5.14
CA ALA A 20 12.93 -1.17 -3.75
C ALA A 20 13.28 0.32 -3.59
N VAL A 21 14.27 0.81 -4.38
CA VAL A 21 14.66 2.22 -4.43
C VAL A 21 13.51 3.09 -4.94
N GLN A 22 12.83 2.66 -6.01
CA GLN A 22 11.67 3.36 -6.56
C GLN A 22 10.48 3.33 -5.59
N GLU A 23 10.22 2.21 -4.92
CA GLU A 23 9.18 2.11 -3.89
C GLU A 23 9.42 3.16 -2.79
N VAL A 24 10.64 3.24 -2.25
CA VAL A 24 10.99 4.23 -1.21
C VAL A 24 10.85 5.66 -1.75
N ALA A 25 11.51 5.96 -2.87
CA ALA A 25 11.56 7.30 -3.43
C ALA A 25 10.16 7.85 -3.75
N PHE A 26 9.35 7.10 -4.51
CA PHE A 26 8.03 7.55 -4.92
C PHE A 26 7.03 7.60 -3.76
N THR A 27 7.16 6.71 -2.77
CA THR A 27 6.32 6.78 -1.56
C THR A 27 6.65 8.01 -0.72
N LEU A 28 7.93 8.32 -0.52
CA LEU A 28 8.35 9.49 0.26
C LEU A 28 8.08 10.80 -0.49
N ALA A 29 8.22 10.84 -1.82
CA ALA A 29 7.83 11.99 -2.63
C ALA A 29 6.32 12.27 -2.50
N ASN A 30 5.48 11.23 -2.58
CA ASN A 30 4.04 11.38 -2.32
C ASN A 30 3.76 11.81 -0.87
N ALA A 31 4.53 11.31 0.10
CA ALA A 31 4.39 11.71 1.51
C ALA A 31 4.69 13.21 1.71
N ILE A 32 5.72 13.72 1.04
CA ILE A 32 6.05 15.15 1.01
C ILE A 32 4.86 15.95 0.48
N ALA A 33 4.28 15.59 -0.67
CA ALA A 33 3.13 16.27 -1.23
C ALA A 33 1.91 16.28 -0.29
N TYR A 34 1.66 15.18 0.43
CA TYR A 34 0.60 15.13 1.44
C TYR A 34 0.87 16.05 2.64
N VAL A 35 2.12 16.16 3.10
CA VAL A 35 2.49 17.05 4.20
C VAL A 35 2.39 18.51 3.76
N ASP A 36 2.90 18.85 2.57
CA ASP A 36 2.77 20.17 1.95
C ASP A 36 1.29 20.58 1.83
N GLY A 37 0.43 19.68 1.34
CA GLY A 37 -1.02 19.93 1.27
C GLY A 37 -1.68 20.12 2.65
N GLY A 38 -1.24 19.36 3.66
CA GLY A 38 -1.71 19.54 5.04
C GLY A 38 -1.32 20.89 5.64
N ILE A 39 -0.08 21.33 5.43
CA ILE A 39 0.43 22.63 5.88
C ILE A 39 -0.28 23.77 5.13
N ALA A 40 -0.46 23.65 3.82
CA ALA A 40 -1.19 24.62 3.01
C ALA A 40 -2.65 24.79 3.47
N ALA A 41 -3.27 23.71 3.96
CA ALA A 41 -4.58 23.74 4.61
C ALA A 41 -4.57 24.29 6.06
N GLY A 42 -3.43 24.79 6.54
CA GLY A 42 -3.27 25.40 7.87
C GLY A 42 -3.12 24.40 9.02
N LEU A 43 -2.78 23.13 8.75
CA LEU A 43 -2.60 22.11 9.77
C LEU A 43 -1.19 22.15 10.36
N ASP A 44 -1.10 22.02 11.70
CA ASP A 44 0.17 21.86 12.40
C ASP A 44 0.77 20.46 12.15
N VAL A 45 1.95 20.42 11.53
CA VAL A 45 2.71 19.20 11.22
C VAL A 45 2.98 18.34 12.44
N ASN A 46 3.21 18.95 13.61
CA ASN A 46 3.43 18.25 14.87
C ASN A 46 2.15 17.57 15.39
N ARG A 47 0.98 17.98 14.90
CA ARG A 47 -0.31 17.41 15.28
C ARG A 47 -0.74 16.33 14.31
N PHE A 48 -0.75 16.59 13.01
CA PHE A 48 -1.23 15.61 12.03
C PHE A 48 -0.16 14.59 11.63
N GLY A 49 1.14 14.96 11.64
CA GLY A 49 2.25 14.05 11.34
C GLY A 49 2.23 12.79 12.22
N LYS A 50 1.81 12.93 13.48
CA LYS A 50 1.60 11.83 14.45
C LYS A 50 0.58 10.77 14.00
N ARG A 51 -0.20 11.05 12.94
CA ARG A 51 -1.28 10.22 12.41
C ARG A 51 -1.04 9.74 10.98
N LEU A 52 0.06 10.14 10.36
CA LEU A 52 0.52 9.56 9.12
C LEU A 52 0.95 8.11 9.39
N ALA A 53 0.48 7.21 8.53
CA ALA A 53 0.91 5.83 8.49
C ALA A 53 1.33 5.50 7.05
N PHE A 54 2.14 4.46 6.90
CA PHE A 54 2.70 4.05 5.63
C PHE A 54 2.35 2.59 5.35
N PHE A 55 2.50 2.18 4.10
CA PHE A 55 2.24 0.81 3.70
C PHE A 55 3.21 0.36 2.61
N PHE A 56 4.02 -0.65 2.92
CA PHE A 56 5.06 -1.14 2.04
C PHE A 56 4.86 -2.61 1.68
N ASN A 57 5.48 -3.01 0.58
CA ASN A 57 5.59 -4.40 0.15
C ASN A 57 6.66 -5.14 0.96
N GLY A 58 6.46 -6.42 1.22
CA GLY A 58 7.50 -7.35 1.66
C GLY A 58 7.85 -8.29 0.51
N HIS A 59 8.96 -8.01 -0.17
CA HIS A 59 9.36 -8.73 -1.40
C HIS A 59 10.31 -9.92 -1.14
N ASN A 60 10.62 -10.68 -2.19
CA ASN A 60 11.41 -11.93 -2.09
C ASN A 60 12.84 -11.76 -1.52
N ASN A 61 13.50 -10.61 -1.74
CA ASN A 61 14.87 -10.41 -1.28
C ASN A 61 14.90 -9.94 0.18
N VAL A 62 15.00 -10.90 1.11
CA VAL A 62 14.95 -10.69 2.56
C VAL A 62 15.86 -9.54 3.02
N PHE A 63 17.12 -9.52 2.59
CA PHE A 63 18.09 -8.52 3.03
C PHE A 63 17.80 -7.14 2.46
N GLN A 64 17.42 -7.05 1.17
CA GLN A 64 17.03 -5.80 0.54
C GLN A 64 15.80 -5.20 1.24
N GLU A 65 14.81 -6.02 1.60
CA GLU A 65 13.60 -5.54 2.24
C GLU A 65 13.86 -5.08 3.68
N ILE A 66 14.70 -5.78 4.46
CA ILE A 66 15.15 -5.33 5.79
C ILE A 66 15.85 -3.97 5.67
N ALA A 67 16.81 -3.84 4.74
CA ALA A 67 17.54 -2.60 4.50
C ALA A 67 16.60 -1.46 4.05
N LYS A 68 15.65 -1.74 3.14
CA LYS A 68 14.63 -0.80 2.68
C LYS A 68 13.81 -0.24 3.84
N PHE A 69 13.30 -1.09 4.73
CA PHE A 69 12.51 -0.67 5.87
C PHE A 69 13.30 0.20 6.85
N ARG A 70 14.62 -0.04 6.99
CA ARG A 70 15.51 0.79 7.82
C ARG A 70 15.75 2.16 7.17
N ALA A 71 16.12 2.17 5.89
CA ALA A 71 16.40 3.38 5.11
C ALA A 71 15.20 4.33 5.14
N VAL A 72 14.00 3.83 4.87
CA VAL A 72 12.81 4.68 4.80
C VAL A 72 12.47 5.39 6.12
N ARG A 73 12.77 4.81 7.29
CA ARG A 73 12.56 5.51 8.56
C ARG A 73 13.57 6.64 8.75
N ARG A 74 14.84 6.38 8.41
CA ARG A 74 15.93 7.36 8.55
C ARG A 74 15.67 8.56 7.63
N MET A 75 15.35 8.29 6.37
CA MET A 75 14.97 9.32 5.40
C MET A 75 13.75 10.12 5.86
N TRP A 76 12.66 9.45 6.27
CA TRP A 76 11.44 10.15 6.70
C TRP A 76 11.65 11.03 7.93
N ALA A 77 12.40 10.54 8.92
CA ALA A 77 12.74 11.34 10.09
C ALA A 77 13.53 12.61 9.71
N GLY A 78 14.48 12.49 8.78
CA GLY A 78 15.21 13.61 8.20
C GLY A 78 14.29 14.60 7.49
N ILE A 79 13.43 14.13 6.59
CA ILE A 79 12.47 14.96 5.84
C ILE A 79 11.57 15.76 6.80
N MET A 80 10.94 15.09 7.78
CA MET A 80 10.04 15.74 8.72
C MET A 80 10.75 16.80 9.58
N LYS A 81 11.99 16.53 9.98
CA LYS A 81 12.77 17.44 10.81
C LYS A 81 13.33 18.63 10.02
N GLU A 82 13.95 18.37 8.88
CA GLU A 82 14.75 19.35 8.14
C GLU A 82 13.90 20.18 7.18
N ARG A 83 13.02 19.53 6.40
CA ARG A 83 12.14 20.22 5.44
C ARG A 83 10.94 20.86 6.13
N PHE A 84 10.29 20.12 7.02
CA PHE A 84 9.01 20.55 7.63
C PHE A 84 9.15 21.13 9.04
N GLY A 85 10.35 21.15 9.62
CA GLY A 85 10.59 21.73 10.93
C GLY A 85 9.82 21.03 12.06
N ALA A 86 9.44 19.76 11.90
CA ALA A 86 8.73 19.02 12.93
C ALA A 86 9.63 18.87 14.17
N THR A 87 9.12 19.28 15.32
CA THR A 87 9.84 19.25 16.61
C THR A 87 9.43 18.06 17.47
N GLU A 88 8.26 17.47 17.21
CA GLU A 88 7.75 16.32 17.93
C GLU A 88 8.29 15.01 17.33
N GLU A 89 8.98 14.21 18.13
CA GLU A 89 9.54 12.92 17.71
C GLU A 89 8.49 12.01 17.05
N LYS A 90 7.28 11.96 17.61
CA LYS A 90 6.18 11.14 17.06
C LYS A 90 5.68 11.61 15.68
N ALA A 91 5.93 12.86 15.29
CA ALA A 91 5.63 13.33 13.94
C ALA A 91 6.73 12.94 12.94
N GLN A 92 7.95 12.69 13.41
CA GLN A 92 9.09 12.24 12.60
C GLN A 92 9.12 10.71 12.41
N MET A 93 8.40 9.96 13.27
CA MET A 93 8.33 8.49 13.18
C MET A 93 7.57 8.02 11.94
N ILE A 94 8.14 7.03 11.24
CA ILE A 94 7.37 6.23 10.29
C ILE A 94 6.72 5.06 11.03
N ARG A 95 5.42 4.88 10.82
CA ARG A 95 4.67 3.71 11.30
C ARG A 95 4.06 3.05 10.08
N PHE A 96 4.41 1.80 9.81
CA PHE A 96 4.03 1.17 8.56
C PHE A 96 3.38 -0.20 8.73
N HIS A 97 2.43 -0.45 7.85
CA HIS A 97 1.94 -1.78 7.52
C HIS A 97 2.87 -2.39 6.46
N THR A 98 3.03 -3.71 6.51
CA THR A 98 3.67 -4.46 5.43
C THR A 98 2.71 -5.54 4.93
N GLN A 99 2.62 -5.71 3.62
CA GLN A 99 1.98 -6.87 3.00
C GLN A 99 3.00 -7.60 2.15
N THR A 100 3.08 -8.91 2.30
CA THR A 100 3.91 -9.79 1.47
C THR A 100 3.54 -9.63 -0.01
N GLY A 101 4.51 -9.66 -0.92
CA GLY A 101 4.29 -9.26 -2.31
C GLY A 101 3.43 -10.25 -3.09
N GLY A 102 2.23 -9.85 -3.51
CA GLY A 102 1.32 -10.67 -4.33
C GLY A 102 1.91 -11.00 -5.69
N VAL A 103 2.57 -10.03 -6.34
CA VAL A 103 3.25 -10.16 -7.64
C VAL A 103 4.34 -11.23 -7.65
N THR A 104 4.84 -11.63 -6.48
CA THR A 104 5.88 -12.67 -6.35
C THR A 104 5.33 -14.09 -6.24
N LEU A 105 4.02 -14.23 -6.01
CA LEU A 105 3.37 -15.52 -5.79
C LEU A 105 2.94 -16.13 -7.13
N GLN A 106 3.04 -17.45 -7.21
CA GLN A 106 2.93 -18.19 -8.47
C GLN A 106 1.68 -19.07 -8.47
N ALA A 107 1.03 -19.17 -9.63
CA ALA A 107 -0.10 -20.08 -9.82
C ALA A 107 0.36 -21.55 -9.91
N GLN A 108 1.58 -21.76 -10.43
CA GLN A 108 2.23 -23.06 -10.49
C GLN A 108 2.87 -23.39 -9.14
N GLN A 109 2.72 -24.63 -8.70
CA GLN A 109 3.22 -25.10 -7.40
C GLN A 109 2.87 -24.13 -6.25
N PRO A 110 1.59 -23.78 -6.06
CA PRO A 110 1.18 -22.70 -5.18
C PRO A 110 1.53 -22.95 -3.71
N GLU A 111 1.71 -24.20 -3.27
CA GLU A 111 2.19 -24.48 -1.89
C GLU A 111 3.63 -23.96 -1.65
N VAL A 112 4.44 -23.75 -2.70
CA VAL A 112 5.75 -23.08 -2.60
C VAL A 112 5.60 -21.63 -2.16
N ASN A 113 4.44 -21.00 -2.41
CA ASN A 113 4.15 -19.65 -1.92
C ASN A 113 4.15 -19.56 -0.39
N ILE A 114 3.88 -20.67 0.33
CA ILE A 114 3.97 -20.69 1.80
C ILE A 114 5.39 -20.31 2.26
N ILE A 115 6.41 -20.85 1.58
CA ILE A 115 7.82 -20.58 1.87
C ILE A 115 8.18 -19.15 1.49
N ARG A 116 7.73 -18.67 0.33
CA ARG A 116 7.93 -17.27 -0.13
C ARG A 116 7.37 -16.29 0.90
N VAL A 117 6.11 -16.47 1.30
CA VAL A 117 5.41 -15.64 2.28
C VAL A 117 6.07 -15.72 3.66
N ALA A 118 6.59 -16.88 4.08
CA ALA A 118 7.32 -16.99 5.34
C ALA A 118 8.60 -16.15 5.36
N LEU A 119 9.39 -16.18 4.27
CA LEU A 119 10.61 -15.38 4.14
C LEU A 119 10.31 -13.88 4.06
N GLN A 120 9.28 -13.50 3.29
CA GLN A 120 8.82 -12.11 3.18
C GLN A 120 8.30 -11.59 4.53
N GLY A 121 7.53 -12.41 5.25
CA GLY A 121 7.07 -12.12 6.59
C GLY A 121 8.23 -11.94 7.57
N PHE A 122 9.23 -12.82 7.52
CA PHE A 122 10.45 -12.69 8.30
C PHE A 122 11.16 -11.35 8.04
N ALA A 123 11.34 -10.98 6.76
CA ALA A 123 11.95 -9.71 6.37
C ALA A 123 11.16 -8.50 6.91
N ALA A 124 9.83 -8.56 6.88
CA ALA A 124 8.96 -7.51 7.41
C ALA A 124 9.09 -7.37 8.94
N VAL A 125 9.13 -8.48 9.68
CA VAL A 125 9.27 -8.46 11.14
C VAL A 125 10.67 -8.00 11.54
N ALA A 126 11.72 -8.58 10.96
CA ALA A 126 13.11 -8.18 11.19
C ALA A 126 13.36 -6.72 10.79
N GLY A 127 12.67 -6.24 9.75
CA GLY A 127 12.69 -4.86 9.30
C GLY A 127 11.87 -3.91 10.17
N GLY A 128 11.15 -4.39 11.18
CA GLY A 128 10.45 -3.56 12.18
C GLY A 128 9.08 -3.02 11.75
N THR A 129 8.28 -3.80 11.02
CA THR A 129 6.89 -3.43 10.68
C THR A 129 5.98 -3.33 11.92
N GLN A 130 4.95 -2.47 11.88
CA GLN A 130 3.97 -2.32 12.98
C GLN A 130 2.73 -3.20 12.80
N SER A 131 2.43 -3.59 11.56
CA SER A 131 1.41 -4.59 11.25
C SER A 131 1.80 -5.35 9.99
N LEU A 132 1.35 -6.60 9.87
CA LEU A 132 1.75 -7.49 8.79
C LEU A 132 0.52 -8.20 8.18
N HIS A 133 0.43 -8.19 6.86
CA HIS A 133 -0.43 -9.05 6.08
C HIS A 133 0.45 -10.08 5.36
N THR A 134 0.17 -11.34 5.60
CA THR A 134 0.74 -12.48 4.89
C THR A 134 -0.32 -13.00 3.93
N ASN A 135 0.02 -13.11 2.64
CA ASN A 135 -0.91 -13.55 1.62
C ASN A 135 -1.24 -15.05 1.76
N GLY A 136 -2.37 -15.45 1.19
CA GLY A 136 -2.68 -16.86 1.00
C GLY A 136 -1.74 -17.49 -0.03
N PHE A 137 -1.51 -18.80 0.08
CA PHE A 137 -0.70 -19.50 -0.92
C PHE A 137 -1.40 -19.58 -2.30
N ASP A 138 -2.70 -19.32 -2.35
CA ASP A 138 -3.61 -19.29 -3.49
C ASP A 138 -3.77 -17.89 -4.13
N GLU A 139 -2.98 -16.89 -3.72
CA GLU A 139 -3.06 -15.49 -4.16
C GLU A 139 -3.09 -15.31 -5.68
N ALA A 140 -2.30 -16.08 -6.42
CA ALA A 140 -2.20 -16.00 -7.87
C ALA A 140 -3.41 -16.65 -8.61
N LEU A 141 -4.32 -17.30 -7.87
CA LEU A 141 -5.44 -18.05 -8.41
C LEU A 141 -6.79 -17.41 -8.07
N ALA A 142 -7.00 -17.06 -6.80
CA ALA A 142 -8.26 -16.54 -6.31
C ALA A 142 -8.09 -15.80 -4.98
N LEU A 143 -9.19 -15.24 -4.48
CA LEU A 143 -9.29 -14.81 -3.09
C LEU A 143 -9.06 -16.01 -2.14
N PRO A 144 -8.53 -15.77 -0.93
CA PRO A 144 -8.11 -16.84 -0.05
C PRO A 144 -9.28 -17.70 0.44
N THR A 145 -9.08 -19.01 0.42
CA THR A 145 -9.92 -19.97 1.17
C THR A 145 -9.67 -19.86 2.69
N GLU A 146 -10.54 -20.47 3.51
CA GLU A 146 -10.27 -20.57 4.96
C GLU A 146 -8.95 -21.32 5.26
N ARG A 147 -8.59 -22.31 4.43
CA ARG A 147 -7.34 -23.06 4.57
C ARG A 147 -6.15 -22.15 4.31
N SER A 148 -6.14 -21.42 3.20
CA SER A 148 -5.01 -20.56 2.86
C SER A 148 -4.88 -19.38 3.82
N ALA A 149 -5.99 -18.75 4.20
CA ALA A 149 -6.02 -17.69 5.21
C ALA A 149 -5.50 -18.18 6.58
N ARG A 150 -5.87 -19.41 6.99
CA ARG A 150 -5.37 -20.01 8.23
C ARG A 150 -3.86 -20.25 8.18
N ILE A 151 -3.33 -20.76 7.07
CA ILE A 151 -1.89 -20.97 6.89
C ILE A 151 -1.17 -19.62 6.97
N ALA A 152 -1.66 -18.61 6.27
CA ALA A 152 -1.08 -17.26 6.32
C ALA A 152 -1.03 -16.71 7.76
N LEU A 153 -2.12 -16.84 8.52
CA LEU A 153 -2.13 -16.47 9.94
C LEU A 153 -1.14 -17.29 10.78
N ARG A 154 -1.03 -18.61 10.54
CA ARG A 154 -0.07 -19.47 11.23
C ARG A 154 1.37 -19.08 10.92
N THR A 155 1.67 -18.64 9.70
CA THR A 155 2.99 -18.09 9.35
C THR A 155 3.36 -16.92 10.26
N GLN A 156 2.47 -15.96 10.51
CA GLN A 156 2.74 -14.86 11.44
C GLN A 156 2.94 -15.35 12.87
N GLN A 157 2.17 -16.34 13.32
CA GLN A 157 2.28 -16.90 14.67
C GLN A 157 3.59 -17.64 14.89
N VAL A 158 4.06 -18.41 13.91
CA VAL A 158 5.38 -19.06 13.94
C VAL A 158 6.49 -18.01 14.00
N LEU A 159 6.40 -16.95 13.18
CA LEU A 159 7.37 -15.85 13.24
C LEU A 159 7.36 -15.19 14.63
N ALA A 160 6.19 -14.91 15.20
CA ALA A 160 6.06 -14.22 16.47
C ALA A 160 6.46 -15.06 17.70
N HIS A 161 6.26 -16.37 17.68
CA HIS A 161 6.35 -17.20 18.88
C HIS A 161 7.40 -18.30 18.83
N GLU A 162 7.90 -18.67 17.65
CA GLU A 162 8.82 -19.81 17.49
C GLU A 162 10.17 -19.41 16.87
N SER A 163 10.21 -18.36 16.04
CA SER A 163 11.42 -18.03 15.27
C SER A 163 12.50 -17.25 16.03
N GLY A 164 12.17 -16.64 17.17
CA GLY A 164 13.05 -15.74 17.93
C GLY A 164 13.29 -14.37 17.29
N VAL A 165 12.75 -14.08 16.10
CA VAL A 165 12.94 -12.78 15.41
C VAL A 165 12.36 -11.60 16.21
N ALA A 166 11.41 -11.85 17.09
CA ALA A 166 10.78 -10.85 17.95
C ALA A 166 11.47 -10.67 19.31
N ASP A 167 12.52 -11.45 19.62
CA ASP A 167 13.15 -11.46 20.95
C ASP A 167 14.15 -10.30 21.13
N THR A 168 14.59 -9.66 20.05
CA THR A 168 15.48 -8.49 20.09
C THR A 168 15.07 -7.42 19.07
N VAL A 169 15.37 -6.16 19.38
CA VAL A 169 15.11 -5.03 18.49
C VAL A 169 16.22 -4.94 17.44
N ASP A 170 15.84 -4.76 16.17
CA ASP A 170 16.73 -4.65 15.00
C ASP A 170 17.85 -5.71 15.01
N PRO A 171 17.53 -7.02 14.87
CA PRO A 171 18.50 -8.11 15.01
C PRO A 171 19.68 -8.05 14.02
N PHE A 172 19.56 -7.23 12.97
CA PHE A 172 20.61 -7.02 11.96
C PHE A 172 21.45 -5.75 12.20
N ALA A 173 21.22 -5.01 13.29
CA ALA A 173 22.01 -3.84 13.64
C ALA A 173 23.50 -4.18 13.74
N GLY A 174 24.34 -3.39 13.05
CA GLY A 174 25.79 -3.59 13.00
C GLY A 174 26.26 -4.65 11.99
N SER A 175 25.36 -5.32 11.27
CA SER A 175 25.74 -6.17 10.14
C SER A 175 26.32 -5.33 9.01
N TYR A 176 27.61 -5.48 8.70
CA TYR A 176 28.29 -4.71 7.65
C TYR A 176 27.52 -4.71 6.32
N PHE A 177 26.94 -5.85 5.94
CA PHE A 177 26.18 -5.97 4.71
C PHE A 177 24.85 -5.21 4.76
N ILE A 178 24.09 -5.35 5.85
CA ILE A 178 22.77 -4.69 5.96
C ILE A 178 22.93 -3.18 6.13
N GLU A 179 23.93 -2.73 6.89
CA GLU A 179 24.23 -1.30 7.03
C GLU A 179 24.60 -0.69 5.68
N SER A 180 25.55 -1.29 4.95
CA SER A 180 25.95 -0.82 3.62
C SER A 180 24.80 -0.84 2.62
N LEU A 181 23.95 -1.86 2.64
CA LEU A 181 22.79 -1.95 1.75
C LEU A 181 21.71 -0.93 2.12
N THR A 182 21.57 -0.61 3.41
CA THR A 182 20.66 0.44 3.89
C THR A 182 21.11 1.81 3.38
N ASP A 183 22.43 2.09 3.46
CA ASP A 183 23.01 3.33 2.94
C ASP A 183 22.87 3.44 1.42
N GLU A 184 23.12 2.35 0.67
CA GLU A 184 22.97 2.34 -0.79
C GLU A 184 21.52 2.61 -1.22
N ILE A 185 20.54 1.96 -0.58
CA ILE A 185 19.12 2.21 -0.89
C ILE A 185 18.76 3.67 -0.61
N GLU A 186 19.21 4.21 0.53
CA GLU A 186 18.96 5.60 0.89
C GLU A 186 19.56 6.59 -0.12
N GLU A 187 20.84 6.45 -0.46
CA GLU A 187 21.54 7.31 -1.42
C GLU A 187 20.79 7.36 -2.76
N ARG A 188 20.49 6.17 -3.31
CA ARG A 188 19.81 6.05 -4.60
C ARG A 188 18.36 6.54 -4.54
N SER A 189 17.69 6.38 -3.40
CA SER A 189 16.34 6.92 -3.21
C SER A 189 16.36 8.44 -3.12
N TRP A 190 17.36 9.05 -2.48
CA TRP A 190 17.55 10.50 -2.49
C TRP A 190 17.81 11.05 -3.89
N GLU A 191 18.66 10.40 -4.68
CA GLU A 191 18.92 10.79 -6.07
C GLU A 191 17.62 10.78 -6.91
N LEU A 192 16.83 9.71 -6.79
CA LEU A 192 15.58 9.58 -7.53
C LEU A 192 14.52 10.58 -7.05
N MET A 193 14.44 10.85 -5.74
CA MET A 193 13.60 11.90 -5.20
C MET A 193 14.02 13.29 -5.69
N GLY A 194 15.33 13.55 -5.82
CA GLY A 194 15.85 14.80 -6.38
C GLY A 194 15.31 15.06 -7.78
N LYS A 195 15.28 14.04 -8.66
CA LYS A 195 14.67 14.15 -9.99
C LYS A 195 13.18 14.50 -9.92
N VAL A 196 12.44 13.92 -8.99
CA VAL A 196 11.01 14.23 -8.78
C VAL A 196 10.83 15.68 -8.32
N GLU A 197 11.67 16.17 -7.41
CA GLU A 197 11.62 17.56 -6.95
C GLU A 197 12.02 18.55 -8.05
N ASP A 198 13.01 18.24 -8.89
CA ASP A 198 13.40 19.05 -10.05
C ASP A 198 12.24 19.23 -11.06
N MET A 199 11.31 18.28 -11.08
CA MET A 199 10.09 18.32 -11.91
C MET A 199 8.91 19.04 -11.24
N GLY A 200 9.08 19.57 -10.02
CA GLY A 200 8.04 20.28 -9.28
C GLY A 200 7.33 19.45 -8.22
N GLY A 201 7.86 18.27 -7.87
CA GLY A 201 7.30 17.38 -6.85
C GLY A 201 6.39 16.30 -7.43
N SER A 202 5.83 15.47 -6.55
CA SER A 202 5.21 14.21 -6.97
C SER A 202 3.94 14.37 -7.82
N THR A 203 3.18 15.46 -7.66
CA THR A 203 1.96 15.72 -8.44
C THR A 203 2.27 16.07 -9.89
N GLU A 204 3.36 16.80 -10.13
CA GLU A 204 3.83 17.17 -11.48
C GLU A 204 4.62 16.04 -12.14
N ALA A 205 5.30 15.21 -11.33
CA ALA A 205 6.13 14.11 -11.81
C ALA A 205 5.38 12.77 -12.03
N LEU A 206 4.04 12.76 -12.03
CA LEU A 206 3.26 11.52 -12.15
C LEU A 206 3.62 10.69 -13.38
N ASP A 207 3.74 11.33 -14.55
CA ASP A 207 4.09 10.67 -15.81
C ASP A 207 5.52 10.09 -15.77
N PHE A 208 6.46 10.79 -15.13
CA PHE A 208 7.82 10.31 -14.94
C PHE A 208 7.85 9.07 -14.03
N MET A 209 7.18 9.14 -12.88
CA MET A 209 7.12 8.01 -11.96
C MET A 209 6.46 6.81 -12.61
N GLN A 210 5.39 6.99 -13.39
CA GLN A 210 4.73 5.91 -14.10
C GLN A 210 5.66 5.24 -15.12
N ARG A 211 6.35 6.02 -15.95
CA ARG A 211 7.32 5.50 -16.92
C ARG A 211 8.46 4.72 -16.26
N GLU A 212 9.03 5.24 -15.18
CA GLU A 212 10.10 4.57 -14.43
C GLU A 212 9.65 3.22 -13.86
N ILE A 213 8.39 3.12 -13.41
CA ILE A 213 7.79 1.86 -12.94
C ILE A 213 7.63 0.88 -14.11
N GLU A 214 7.12 1.34 -15.25
CA GLU A 214 6.91 0.51 -16.45
C GLU A 214 8.23 -0.01 -17.04
N GLU A 215 9.27 0.82 -17.08
CA GLU A 215 10.62 0.45 -17.49
C GLU A 215 11.21 -0.62 -16.54
N SER A 216 11.06 -0.45 -15.23
CA SER A 216 11.48 -1.44 -14.23
C SER A 216 10.71 -2.76 -14.37
N ALA A 217 9.40 -2.69 -14.58
CA ALA A 217 8.54 -3.86 -14.74
C ALA A 217 8.91 -4.65 -16.00
N SER A 218 9.19 -3.94 -17.10
CA SER A 218 9.64 -4.53 -18.37
C SER A 218 11.01 -5.19 -18.22
N SER A 219 11.95 -4.56 -17.50
CA SER A 219 13.24 -5.17 -17.16
C SER A 219 13.05 -6.44 -16.33
N TYR A 220 12.20 -6.41 -15.30
CA TYR A 220 11.89 -7.59 -14.48
C TYR A 220 11.30 -8.73 -15.32
N HIS A 221 10.35 -8.43 -16.20
CA HIS A 221 9.74 -9.40 -17.09
C HIS A 221 10.75 -10.03 -18.04
N GLU A 222 11.68 -9.25 -18.59
CA GLU A 222 12.73 -9.75 -19.48
C GLU A 222 13.72 -10.67 -18.74
N ARG A 223 14.11 -10.33 -17.51
CA ARG A 223 14.96 -11.20 -16.69
C ARG A 223 14.27 -12.52 -16.34
N TYR A 224 12.97 -12.48 -16.09
CA TYR A 224 12.15 -13.67 -15.91
C TYR A 224 12.12 -14.54 -17.18
N ARG A 225 11.81 -13.92 -18.33
CA ARG A 225 11.67 -14.59 -19.64
C ARG A 225 12.97 -15.22 -20.12
N THR A 226 14.10 -14.55 -19.88
CA THR A 226 15.45 -15.02 -20.25
C THR A 226 16.03 -16.04 -19.27
N GLY A 227 15.35 -16.28 -18.13
CA GLY A 227 15.84 -17.18 -17.08
C GLY A 227 17.02 -16.61 -16.28
N GLN A 228 17.29 -15.30 -16.40
CA GLN A 228 18.27 -14.62 -15.56
C GLN A 228 17.81 -14.64 -14.09
N ASP A 229 16.53 -14.39 -13.86
CA ASP A 229 15.90 -14.55 -12.55
C ASP A 229 15.16 -15.90 -12.50
N ILE A 230 15.55 -16.76 -11.55
CA ILE A 230 14.93 -18.08 -11.39
C ILE A 230 13.65 -17.96 -10.54
N ILE A 231 12.54 -18.46 -11.08
CA ILE A 231 11.29 -18.65 -10.36
C ILE A 231 11.01 -20.15 -10.25
N VAL A 232 11.20 -20.66 -9.03
CA VAL A 232 10.99 -22.08 -8.69
C VAL A 232 9.55 -22.51 -9.00
N GLY A 233 9.41 -23.59 -9.76
CA GLY A 233 8.14 -24.14 -10.19
C GLY A 233 7.54 -23.48 -11.43
N VAL A 234 8.23 -22.49 -12.02
CA VAL A 234 7.73 -21.75 -13.19
C VAL A 234 8.70 -21.77 -14.36
N ASN A 235 9.94 -21.29 -14.20
CA ASN A 235 10.96 -21.33 -15.27
C ASN A 235 12.13 -22.26 -14.95
N LYS A 236 12.13 -22.85 -13.75
CA LYS A 236 13.08 -23.87 -13.29
C LYS A 236 12.43 -24.73 -12.23
N TYR A 237 12.80 -26.01 -12.19
CA TYR A 237 12.19 -27.00 -11.30
C TYR A 237 10.67 -27.18 -11.56
N GLU A 238 10.29 -27.07 -12.83
CA GLU A 238 8.94 -27.30 -13.30
C GLU A 238 8.54 -28.77 -13.14
N THR A 239 7.24 -28.99 -12.98
CA THR A 239 6.63 -30.32 -12.87
C THR A 239 5.49 -30.42 -13.88
N GLU A 240 5.32 -31.60 -14.49
CA GLU A 240 4.18 -31.84 -15.40
C GLU A 240 2.84 -31.97 -14.65
N VAL A 241 2.90 -32.18 -13.32
CA VAL A 241 1.72 -32.26 -12.46
C VAL A 241 1.16 -30.86 -12.23
N VAL A 242 -0.11 -30.68 -12.55
CA VAL A 242 -0.89 -29.49 -12.19
C VAL A 242 -1.53 -29.75 -10.83
N ASP A 243 -1.21 -28.91 -9.84
CA ASP A 243 -1.81 -29.01 -8.52
C ASP A 243 -3.29 -28.62 -8.56
N ASP A 244 -4.14 -29.51 -8.04
CA ASP A 244 -5.56 -29.22 -7.84
C ASP A 244 -5.74 -28.51 -6.49
N VAL A 245 -5.88 -27.18 -6.54
CA VAL A 245 -6.09 -26.35 -5.35
C VAL A 245 -7.55 -25.90 -5.29
N ASP A 246 -8.19 -26.11 -4.14
CA ASP A 246 -9.51 -25.57 -3.87
C ASP A 246 -9.44 -24.04 -3.82
N ILE A 247 -10.23 -23.38 -4.67
CA ILE A 247 -10.24 -21.92 -4.83
C ILE A 247 -11.59 -21.35 -4.40
N LEU A 248 -11.56 -20.16 -3.80
CA LEU A 248 -12.79 -19.46 -3.45
C LEU A 248 -13.53 -19.02 -4.72
N LYS A 249 -14.77 -19.49 -4.88
CA LYS A 249 -15.67 -19.03 -5.93
C LYS A 249 -16.69 -18.08 -5.36
N VAL A 250 -16.73 -16.85 -5.88
CA VAL A 250 -17.73 -15.86 -5.51
C VAL A 250 -19.10 -16.33 -6.02
N ASP A 251 -20.09 -16.38 -5.14
CA ASP A 251 -21.46 -16.76 -5.50
C ASP A 251 -22.06 -15.73 -6.47
N PRO A 252 -22.41 -16.12 -7.72
CA PRO A 252 -23.02 -15.22 -8.70
C PRO A 252 -24.34 -14.61 -8.21
N ALA A 253 -25.07 -15.29 -7.31
CA ALA A 253 -26.31 -14.76 -6.74
C ALA A 253 -26.10 -13.65 -5.70
N ALA A 254 -24.85 -13.38 -5.29
CA ALA A 254 -24.53 -12.31 -4.33
C ALA A 254 -24.93 -10.93 -4.87
N GLU A 255 -24.73 -10.68 -6.17
CA GLU A 255 -25.13 -9.43 -6.82
C GLU A 255 -26.63 -9.22 -6.74
N ALA A 256 -27.42 -10.22 -7.16
CA ALA A 256 -28.88 -10.15 -7.13
C ALA A 256 -29.42 -9.89 -5.70
N ARG A 257 -28.83 -10.54 -4.68
CA ARG A 257 -29.16 -10.28 -3.28
C ARG A 257 -28.82 -8.86 -2.85
N GLN A 258 -27.65 -8.35 -3.26
CA GLN A 258 -27.23 -7.00 -2.93
C GLN A 258 -28.10 -5.93 -3.60
N LEU A 259 -28.49 -6.13 -4.86
CA LEU A 259 -29.40 -5.24 -5.58
C LEU A 259 -30.78 -5.21 -4.90
N LYS A 260 -31.31 -6.37 -4.51
CA LYS A 260 -32.56 -6.44 -3.75
C LYS A 260 -32.47 -5.69 -2.41
N ARG A 261 -31.37 -5.86 -1.67
CA ARG A 261 -31.13 -5.16 -0.41
C ARG A 261 -31.02 -3.64 -0.62
N LEU A 262 -30.32 -3.20 -1.66
CA LEU A 262 -30.17 -1.80 -2.00
C LEU A 262 -31.49 -1.15 -2.41
N ALA A 263 -32.32 -1.86 -3.19
CA ALA A 263 -33.64 -1.38 -3.57
C ALA A 263 -34.54 -1.16 -2.35
N ALA A 264 -34.61 -2.16 -1.45
CA ALA A 264 -35.38 -2.04 -0.21
C ALA A 264 -34.84 -0.93 0.72
N PHE A 265 -33.52 -0.79 0.81
CA PHE A 265 -32.87 0.31 1.55
C PHE A 265 -33.26 1.69 0.99
N LYS A 266 -33.28 1.83 -0.35
CA LYS A 266 -33.67 3.09 -1.01
C LYS A 266 -35.17 3.38 -0.92
N GLU A 267 -36.02 2.36 -0.83
CA GLU A 267 -37.48 2.53 -0.68
C GLU A 267 -37.85 3.00 0.74
N ALA A 268 -37.12 2.55 1.76
CA ALA A 268 -37.44 2.83 3.16
C ALA A 268 -36.93 4.19 3.68
N ARG A 269 -36.08 4.89 2.93
CA ARG A 269 -35.42 6.13 3.38
C ARG A 269 -36.29 7.37 3.21
N ASP A 270 -36.03 8.40 4.03
CA ASP A 270 -36.57 9.74 3.81
C ASP A 270 -35.80 10.45 2.68
N GLN A 271 -36.33 10.37 1.46
CA GLN A 271 -35.70 10.95 0.28
C GLN A 271 -35.52 12.47 0.39
N LYS A 272 -36.48 13.18 1.00
CA LYS A 272 -36.42 14.65 1.12
C LYS A 272 -35.31 15.07 2.09
N ALA A 273 -35.16 14.34 3.21
CA ALA A 273 -34.08 14.58 4.15
C ALA A 273 -32.71 14.33 3.49
N LEU A 274 -32.58 13.22 2.75
CA LEU A 274 -31.35 12.91 2.02
C LEU A 274 -31.00 13.98 0.97
N ASP A 275 -31.95 14.40 0.15
CA ASP A 275 -31.72 15.41 -0.89
C ASP A 275 -31.17 16.72 -0.31
N ALA A 276 -31.71 17.15 0.84
CA ALA A 276 -31.21 18.33 1.54
C ALA A 276 -29.75 18.16 2.03
N LYS A 277 -29.38 16.95 2.50
CA LYS A 277 -28.00 16.66 2.92
C LYS A 277 -27.04 16.56 1.73
N LEU A 278 -27.48 15.99 0.62
CA LEU A 278 -26.69 15.93 -0.60
C LEU A 278 -26.48 17.32 -1.20
N GLU A 279 -27.46 18.22 -1.15
CA GLU A 279 -27.25 19.60 -1.61
C GLU A 279 -26.27 20.36 -0.73
N SER A 280 -26.35 20.20 0.61
CA SER A 280 -25.33 20.73 1.52
C SER A 280 -23.92 20.23 1.18
N LEU A 281 -23.79 18.94 0.83
CA LEU A 281 -22.52 18.39 0.36
C LEU A 281 -22.04 19.04 -0.95
N ARG A 282 -22.94 19.28 -1.91
CA ARG A 282 -22.61 19.98 -3.17
C ARG A 282 -22.16 21.41 -2.91
N ASP A 283 -22.84 22.13 -2.02
CA ASP A 283 -22.49 23.50 -1.65
C ASP A 283 -21.10 23.57 -1.03
N VAL A 284 -20.78 22.65 -0.11
CA VAL A 284 -19.44 22.57 0.49
C VAL A 284 -18.40 22.18 -0.55
N ALA A 285 -18.72 21.27 -1.46
CA ALA A 285 -17.83 20.86 -2.56
C ALA A 285 -17.53 21.96 -3.57
N ARG A 286 -18.44 22.93 -3.77
CA ARG A 286 -18.18 24.10 -4.63
C ARG A 286 -17.22 25.11 -4.00
N GLY A 287 -17.03 25.04 -2.67
CA GLY A 287 -16.15 25.93 -1.91
C GLY A 287 -14.92 25.20 -1.36
N GLU A 288 -14.35 25.75 -0.29
CA GLU A 288 -13.14 25.24 0.38
C GLU A 288 -13.45 24.57 1.74
N GLY A 289 -14.71 24.23 1.98
CA GLY A 289 -15.13 23.66 3.26
C GLY A 289 -14.73 22.19 3.42
N ASN A 290 -14.70 21.72 4.67
CA ASN A 290 -14.40 20.32 4.96
C ASN A 290 -15.55 19.41 4.51
N LEU A 291 -15.27 18.47 3.60
CA LEU A 291 -16.25 17.54 3.05
C LEU A 291 -16.66 16.42 4.00
N LEU A 292 -15.86 16.09 5.02
CA LEU A 292 -16.12 14.95 5.88
C LEU A 292 -17.42 15.09 6.71
N PRO A 293 -17.72 16.24 7.35
CA PRO A 293 -19.01 16.44 8.01
C PRO A 293 -20.23 16.24 7.09
N PRO A 294 -20.38 16.93 5.94
CA PRO A 294 -21.55 16.71 5.08
C PRO A 294 -21.61 15.29 4.48
N ILE A 295 -20.47 14.64 4.19
CA ILE A 295 -20.44 13.21 3.82
C ILE A 295 -21.09 12.36 4.93
N LYS A 296 -20.69 12.56 6.19
CA LYS A 296 -21.27 11.81 7.31
C LYS A 296 -22.75 12.08 7.50
N GLU A 297 -23.18 13.32 7.31
CA GLU A 297 -24.60 13.69 7.41
C GLU A 297 -25.44 13.04 6.31
N ALA A 298 -24.94 13.00 5.06
CA ALA A 298 -25.61 12.32 3.96
C ALA A 298 -25.69 10.81 4.18
N LEU A 299 -24.61 10.17 4.66
CA LEU A 299 -24.61 8.75 5.00
C LEU A 299 -25.56 8.44 6.18
N ALA A 300 -25.63 9.33 7.19
CA ALA A 300 -26.54 9.20 8.32
C ALA A 300 -28.02 9.42 7.94
N ALA A 301 -28.28 10.10 6.82
CA ALA A 301 -29.60 10.25 6.22
C ALA A 301 -29.91 9.13 5.19
N ASP A 302 -29.35 7.94 5.40
CA ASP A 302 -29.52 6.76 4.53
C ASP A 302 -29.12 7.01 3.06
N GLY A 303 -28.12 7.87 2.85
CA GLY A 303 -27.42 8.01 1.57
C GLY A 303 -26.56 6.79 1.30
N SER A 304 -26.65 6.23 0.09
CA SER A 304 -25.71 5.19 -0.35
C SER A 304 -24.36 5.80 -0.73
N ILE A 305 -23.31 4.97 -0.80
CA ILE A 305 -22.00 5.39 -1.30
C ILE A 305 -22.13 6.03 -2.70
N GLY A 306 -22.96 5.43 -3.57
CA GLY A 306 -23.21 5.96 -4.91
C GLY A 306 -23.85 7.36 -4.88
N ASP A 307 -24.81 7.61 -3.98
CA ASP A 307 -25.47 8.92 -3.88
C ASP A 307 -24.48 10.01 -3.45
N VAL A 308 -23.65 9.72 -2.43
CA VAL A 308 -22.62 10.64 -1.91
C VAL A 308 -21.53 10.91 -2.95
N CYS A 309 -21.02 9.86 -3.61
CA CYS A 309 -20.03 9.99 -4.67
C CYS A 309 -20.57 10.79 -5.86
N ASN A 310 -21.83 10.57 -6.25
CA ASN A 310 -22.45 11.29 -7.36
C ASN A 310 -22.65 12.78 -7.03
N ALA A 311 -23.04 13.12 -5.80
CA ALA A 311 -23.15 14.52 -5.39
C ALA A 311 -21.81 15.27 -5.51
N MET A 312 -20.69 14.64 -5.13
CA MET A 312 -19.36 15.23 -5.34
C MET A 312 -18.96 15.26 -6.81
N ARG A 313 -19.32 14.23 -7.58
CA ARG A 313 -19.07 14.15 -9.03
C ARG A 313 -19.78 15.24 -9.82
N ASP A 314 -20.98 15.64 -9.40
CA ASP A 314 -21.72 16.75 -10.02
C ASP A 314 -20.92 18.07 -9.98
N VAL A 315 -20.00 18.21 -9.02
CA VAL A 315 -19.16 19.41 -8.83
C VAL A 315 -17.75 19.22 -9.39
N PHE A 316 -17.09 18.10 -9.08
CA PHE A 316 -15.68 17.86 -9.44
C PHE A 316 -15.51 17.21 -10.82
N GLY A 317 -16.57 16.64 -11.38
CA GLY A 317 -16.48 15.79 -12.57
C GLY A 317 -15.83 14.42 -12.28
N GLU A 318 -15.36 13.77 -13.35
CA GLU A 318 -14.66 12.50 -13.29
C GLU A 318 -13.28 12.65 -13.93
N TYR A 319 -12.25 12.13 -13.25
CA TYR A 319 -10.93 12.00 -13.85
C TYR A 319 -10.97 10.98 -15.00
N LYS A 320 -10.43 11.35 -16.16
CA LYS A 320 -10.23 10.46 -17.29
C LYS A 320 -8.74 10.26 -17.49
N GLY A 321 -8.23 9.10 -17.08
CA GLY A 321 -6.84 8.75 -17.30
C GLY A 321 -6.51 8.65 -18.79
N GLY A 322 -5.29 9.06 -19.16
CA GLY A 322 -4.73 8.72 -20.46
C GLY A 322 -4.45 7.21 -20.53
N ALA A 323 -4.75 6.59 -21.66
CA ALA A 323 -4.22 5.27 -21.96
C ALA A 323 -2.75 5.46 -22.36
N PHE A 324 -1.83 5.02 -21.50
CA PHE A 324 -0.42 4.96 -21.81
C PHE A 324 -0.17 3.54 -22.36
N PHE A 325 0.24 3.45 -23.62
CA PHE A 325 0.56 2.21 -24.33
C PHE A 325 2.05 2.20 -24.67
#